data_AF-A0A529HR21-F1
#
_entry.id   AF-A0A529HR21-F1
#
_cell.length_a   1.000
_cell.length_b   1.000
_cell.length_c   1.000
_cell.angle_alpha   90.00
_cell.angle_beta   90.00
_cell.angle_gamma   90.00
#
_symmetry.space_group_name_H-M   'P 1'
#
loop_
_entity.id
_entity.type
_entity.pdbx_description
1 polymer ?
#
loop_
_entity_poly.entity_id
_entity_poly.type
_entity_poly.pdbx_seq_one_letter_code
_entity_poly.pdbx_strand_id
1 'polypeptide(L)'
;VIEERYPANEWNIYAAQASDGDNFATDSERCIALLDGALMRLCQYFAYVEIIDERESHIFGATENGTSLWRAYSVVAQKWPNFQMTRIATPADIYPVFRQLFARQPAARKSA
;
A
#
# COMPACT_ATOMS: atom_id res chain seq x y z
N VAL A 1 0.88 2.74 -20.56
CA VAL A 1 -0.14 3.58 -19.87
C VAL A 1 0.48 4.75 -19.12
N ILE A 2 1.17 4.56 -17.98
CA ILE A 2 1.74 5.71 -17.22
C ILE A 2 2.71 6.51 -18.10
N GLU A 3 3.78 5.89 -18.59
CA GLU A 3 4.80 6.61 -19.38
C GLU A 3 4.24 7.25 -20.66
N GLU A 4 3.30 6.58 -21.32
CA GLU A 4 2.73 7.01 -22.61
C GLU A 4 1.66 8.10 -22.47
N ARG A 5 0.84 8.06 -21.41
CA ARG A 5 -0.35 8.90 -21.28
C ARG A 5 -0.31 9.87 -20.10
N TYR A 6 0.47 9.55 -19.06
CA TYR A 6 0.55 10.28 -17.80
C TYR A 6 1.98 10.29 -17.26
N PRO A 7 2.95 10.87 -17.99
CA PRO A 7 4.35 10.82 -17.59
C PRO A 7 4.57 11.56 -16.27
N ALA A 8 5.38 10.97 -15.38
CA ALA A 8 5.49 11.40 -13.97
C ALA A 8 6.18 12.76 -13.77
N ASN A 9 6.78 13.32 -14.82
CA ASN A 9 7.30 14.70 -14.83
C ASN A 9 6.20 15.75 -15.05
N GLU A 10 5.02 15.34 -15.50
CA GLU A 10 3.87 16.21 -15.77
C GLU A 10 2.68 15.92 -14.84
N TRP A 11 2.56 14.68 -14.37
CA TRP A 11 1.46 14.22 -13.54
C TRP A 11 1.93 13.68 -12.19
N ASN A 12 1.17 14.01 -11.15
CA ASN A 12 1.29 13.29 -9.89
C ASN A 12 0.48 11.98 -9.99
N ILE A 13 1.13 10.86 -9.72
CA ILE A 13 0.58 9.52 -9.76
C ILE A 13 0.34 9.02 -8.33
N TYR A 14 -0.92 8.68 -8.07
CA TYR A 14 -1.39 8.13 -6.80
C TYR A 14 -2.04 6.78 -7.07
N ALA A 15 -1.68 5.77 -6.29
CA ALA A 15 -2.25 4.44 -6.40
C ALA A 15 -2.95 4.04 -5.10
N ALA A 16 -4.10 3.38 -5.23
CA ALA A 16 -4.80 2.75 -4.13
C ALA A 16 -5.21 1.33 -4.56
N GLN A 17 -4.65 0.32 -3.90
CA GLN A 17 -4.97 -1.09 -4.13
C GLN A 17 -5.79 -1.61 -2.95
N ALA A 18 -6.95 -2.21 -3.23
CA ALA A 18 -7.71 -2.98 -2.25
C ALA A 18 -7.77 -4.45 -2.67
N SER A 19 -7.44 -5.39 -1.78
CA SER A 19 -7.40 -6.83 -2.05
C SER A 19 -7.57 -7.64 -0.76
N ASP A 20 -8.01 -8.89 -0.86
CA ASP A 20 -8.04 -9.88 0.24
C ASP A 20 -6.65 -10.43 0.62
N GLY A 21 -5.61 -10.07 -0.13
CA GLY A 21 -4.21 -10.36 0.21
C GLY A 21 -3.71 -11.76 -0.15
N ASP A 22 -4.57 -12.64 -0.64
CA ASP A 22 -4.17 -13.98 -1.09
C ASP A 22 -3.32 -13.90 -2.36
N ASN A 23 -2.25 -14.69 -2.39
CA ASN A 23 -1.34 -14.74 -3.52
C ASN A 23 -0.45 -15.98 -3.47
N PHE A 24 -0.05 -16.47 -4.64
CA PHE A 24 0.98 -17.51 -4.74
C PHE A 24 2.35 -16.94 -4.35
N ALA A 25 3.19 -17.76 -3.73
CA ALA A 25 4.51 -17.33 -3.28
C ALA A 25 5.38 -16.81 -4.44
N THR A 26 5.34 -17.48 -5.59
CA THR A 26 6.07 -17.08 -6.80
C THR A 26 5.59 -15.74 -7.38
N ASP A 27 4.30 -15.43 -7.22
CA ASP A 27 3.74 -14.17 -7.68
C ASP A 27 4.04 -13.02 -6.71
N SER A 28 4.19 -13.32 -5.41
CA SER A 28 4.53 -12.32 -4.39
C SER A 28 5.89 -11.68 -4.66
N GLU A 29 6.90 -12.49 -5.01
CA GLU A 29 8.23 -11.97 -5.40
C GLU A 29 8.15 -11.05 -6.63
N ARG A 30 7.31 -11.43 -7.61
CA ARG A 30 7.08 -10.62 -8.81
C ARG A 30 6.40 -9.29 -8.48
N CYS A 31 5.41 -9.28 -7.59
CA CYS A 31 4.73 -8.05 -7.17
C CYS A 31 5.71 -7.10 -6.46
N ILE A 32 6.58 -7.63 -5.57
CA ILE A 32 7.65 -6.84 -4.95
C ILE A 32 8.56 -6.24 -6.01
N ALA A 33 9.03 -7.05 -6.98
CA ALA A 33 9.91 -6.57 -8.04
C ALA A 33 9.27 -5.47 -8.90
N LEU A 34 7.97 -5.57 -9.20
CA LEU A 34 7.25 -4.53 -9.95
C LEU A 34 7.05 -3.25 -9.15
N LEU A 35 6.69 -3.36 -7.87
CA LEU A 35 6.53 -2.20 -6.99
C LEU A 35 7.87 -1.50 -6.74
N ASP A 36 8.86 -2.25 -6.25
CA ASP A 36 10.20 -1.73 -5.89
C ASP A 36 11.02 -1.35 -7.13
N GLY A 37 10.81 -2.00 -8.27
CA GLY A 37 11.60 -1.85 -9.51
C GLY A 37 11.02 -0.87 -10.54
N ALA A 38 9.72 -0.59 -10.51
CA ALA A 38 9.09 0.32 -11.46
C ALA A 38 8.12 1.29 -10.80
N LEU A 39 7.03 0.80 -10.20
CA LEU A 39 5.89 1.64 -9.83
C LEU A 39 6.21 2.68 -8.76
N MET A 40 6.95 2.30 -7.71
CA MET A 40 7.22 3.22 -6.60
C MET A 40 8.11 4.41 -6.97
N ARG A 41 8.93 4.31 -8.03
CA ARG A 41 9.69 5.45 -8.56
C ARG A 41 8.81 6.47 -9.27
N LEU A 42 7.64 6.04 -9.75
CA LEU A 42 6.72 6.88 -10.52
C LEU A 42 5.61 7.46 -9.64
N CYS A 43 5.20 6.72 -8.59
CA CYS A 43 4.14 7.14 -7.68
C CYS A 43 4.64 8.13 -6.62
N GLN A 44 3.89 9.20 -6.40
CA GLN A 44 4.12 10.10 -5.27
C GLN A 44 3.52 9.51 -3.98
N TYR A 45 2.53 8.64 -4.11
CA TYR A 45 1.95 7.91 -2.97
C TYR A 45 1.25 6.63 -3.43
N PHE A 46 1.41 5.56 -2.65
CA PHE A 46 0.73 4.29 -2.86
C PHE A 46 0.10 3.84 -1.55
N ALA A 47 -1.20 3.54 -1.57
CA ALA A 47 -1.93 2.94 -0.46
C ALA A 47 -2.35 1.51 -0.80
N TYR A 48 -1.89 0.55 -0.02
CA TYR A 48 -2.40 -0.82 -0.02
C TYR A 48 -3.38 -0.99 1.14
N VAL A 49 -4.58 -1.49 0.83
CA VAL A 49 -5.65 -1.77 1.78
C VAL A 49 -5.98 -3.25 1.68
N GLU A 50 -5.69 -3.99 2.73
CA GLU A 50 -6.05 -5.40 2.80
C GLU A 50 -7.42 -5.57 3.46
N ILE A 51 -8.31 -6.27 2.78
CA ILE A 51 -9.64 -6.61 3.25
C ILE A 51 -9.52 -7.94 3.99
N ILE A 52 -9.83 -7.95 5.28
CA ILE A 52 -9.78 -9.14 6.12
C ILE A 52 -11.17 -9.47 6.67
N ASP A 53 -11.39 -10.71 7.09
CA ASP A 53 -12.61 -11.06 7.82
C ASP A 53 -12.59 -10.45 9.23
N GLU A 54 -13.76 -10.10 9.78
CA GLU A 54 -13.87 -9.55 11.13
C GLU A 54 -13.28 -10.47 12.19
N ARG A 55 -13.37 -11.79 12.02
CA ARG A 55 -12.76 -12.79 12.91
C ARG A 55 -11.23 -12.74 12.86
N GLU A 56 -10.68 -12.41 11.70
CA GLU A 56 -9.25 -12.31 11.46
C GLU A 56 -8.66 -11.00 12.02
N SER A 57 -9.50 -9.98 12.23
CA SER A 57 -9.07 -8.71 12.84
C SER A 57 -8.41 -8.91 14.22
N HIS A 58 -8.92 -9.85 15.00
CA HIS A 58 -8.35 -10.21 16.31
C HIS A 58 -7.05 -11.01 16.21
N ILE A 59 -6.81 -11.70 15.09
CA ILE A 59 -5.64 -12.56 14.86
C ILE A 59 -4.49 -11.73 14.27
N PHE A 60 -4.80 -10.87 13.31
CA PHE A 60 -3.82 -10.06 12.57
C PHE A 60 -3.65 -8.64 13.11
N GLY A 61 -4.50 -8.20 14.04
CA GLY A 61 -4.46 -6.83 14.58
C GLY A 61 -3.21 -6.49 15.40
N ALA A 62 -2.44 -7.47 15.86
CA ALA A 62 -1.30 -7.27 16.76
C ALA A 62 0.03 -7.93 16.33
N THR A 63 0.07 -8.64 15.21
CA THR A 63 1.27 -9.41 14.80
C THR A 63 1.71 -9.08 13.37
N GLU A 64 2.99 -9.29 13.08
CA GLU A 64 3.52 -9.33 11.69
C GLU A 64 2.95 -10.49 10.87
N ASN A 65 2.02 -11.28 11.44
CA ASN A 65 1.26 -12.25 10.67
C ASN A 65 0.25 -11.55 9.76
N GLY A 66 0.15 -12.08 8.56
CA GLY A 66 -0.73 -11.58 7.52
C GLY A 66 -0.77 -12.54 6.35
N THR A 67 -1.57 -12.18 5.37
CA THR A 67 -1.68 -12.85 4.09
C THR A 67 -0.34 -12.83 3.33
N SER A 68 -0.27 -13.55 2.22
CA SER A 68 0.90 -13.56 1.34
C SER A 68 1.31 -12.16 0.89
N LEU A 69 0.36 -11.33 0.43
CA LEU A 69 0.66 -9.97 -0.01
C LEU A 69 1.03 -9.04 1.14
N TRP A 70 0.41 -9.16 2.32
CA TRP A 70 0.78 -8.33 3.46
C TRP A 70 2.26 -8.50 3.82
N ARG A 71 2.72 -9.74 3.92
CA ARG A 71 4.11 -10.05 4.22
C ARG A 71 5.04 -9.55 3.12
N ALA A 72 4.68 -9.79 1.86
CA ALA A 72 5.47 -9.34 0.72
C ALA A 72 5.60 -7.81 0.68
N TYR A 73 4.49 -7.09 0.84
CA TYR A 73 4.44 -5.63 0.74
C TYR A 73 5.01 -4.94 1.98
N SER A 74 5.07 -5.62 3.13
CA SER A 74 5.77 -5.10 4.32
C SER A 74 7.25 -4.81 4.01
N VAL A 75 7.89 -5.62 3.16
CA VAL A 75 9.26 -5.38 2.69
C VAL A 75 9.34 -4.13 1.80
N VAL A 76 8.32 -3.87 0.99
CA VAL A 76 8.23 -2.64 0.16
C VAL A 76 8.02 -1.42 1.07
N ALA A 77 7.14 -1.51 2.07
CA ALA A 77 6.86 -0.44 3.02
C ALA A 77 8.09 -0.02 3.84
N GLN A 78 9.00 -0.96 4.15
CA GLN A 78 10.26 -0.66 4.82
C GLN A 78 11.22 0.17 3.95
N LYS A 79 11.11 0.08 2.63
CA LYS A 79 11.98 0.79 1.68
C LYS A 79 11.42 2.14 1.24
N TRP A 80 10.10 2.24 1.09
CA TRP A 80 9.45 3.39 0.46
C TRP A 80 8.58 4.15 1.46
N PRO A 81 8.98 5.36 1.90
CA PRO A 81 8.22 6.12 2.90
C PRO A 81 6.86 6.61 2.38
N ASN A 82 6.66 6.63 1.07
CA ASN A 82 5.42 6.98 0.40
C ASN A 82 4.55 5.77 0.04
N PHE A 83 4.87 4.58 0.55
CA PHE A 83 4.04 3.38 0.48
C PHE A 83 3.41 3.14 1.86
N GLN A 84 2.08 3.13 1.93
CA GLN A 84 1.35 2.86 3.16
C GLN A 84 0.48 1.63 3.02
N MET A 85 0.38 0.87 4.12
CA MET A 85 -0.43 -0.33 4.20
C MET A 85 -1.38 -0.24 5.38
N THR A 86 -2.61 -0.70 5.20
CA THR A 86 -3.61 -0.76 6.27
C THR A 86 -4.60 -1.88 6.01
N ARG A 87 -5.43 -2.19 7.01
CA ARG A 87 -6.47 -3.22 6.94
C ARG A 87 -7.85 -2.64 7.16
N ILE A 88 -8.83 -3.25 6.51
CA ILE A 88 -10.27 -2.99 6.71
C ILE A 88 -10.93 -4.34 6.98
N ALA A 89 -11.68 -4.43 8.08
CA ALA A 89 -12.41 -5.65 8.43
C ALA A 89 -13.92 -5.49 8.21
N THR A 90 -14.44 -4.27 8.44
CA THR A 90 -15.86 -3.95 8.34
C THR A 90 -16.08 -2.71 7.47
N PRO A 91 -17.28 -2.53 6.89
CA PRO A 91 -17.61 -1.31 6.15
C PRO A 91 -17.46 -0.02 6.96
N ALA A 92 -17.61 -0.09 8.29
CA ALA A 92 -17.46 1.05 9.19
C ALA A 92 -16.00 1.57 9.24
N ASP A 93 -15.02 0.73 8.91
CA ASP A 93 -13.61 1.10 8.90
C ASP A 93 -13.22 1.93 7.66
N ILE A 94 -14.01 1.87 6.57
CA ILE A 94 -13.66 2.49 5.28
C ILE A 94 -13.40 3.98 5.43
N TYR A 95 -14.35 4.73 5.99
CA TYR A 95 -14.21 6.17 6.11
C TYR A 95 -13.02 6.60 7.01
N PRO A 96 -12.87 6.10 8.25
CA PRO A 96 -11.74 6.49 9.09
C PRO A 96 -10.39 6.08 8.49
N VAL A 97 -10.28 4.90 7.86
CA VAL A 97 -9.05 4.45 7.21
C VAL A 97 -8.65 5.36 6.04
N PHE A 98 -9.59 5.66 5.14
CA PHE A 98 -9.31 6.58 4.02
C PHE A 98 -8.97 7.98 4.52
N ARG A 99 -9.67 8.47 5.54
CA ARG A 99 -9.35 9.76 6.17
C ARG A 99 -7.93 9.79 6.73
N GLN A 100 -7.44 8.69 7.28
CA GLN A 100 -6.08 8.57 7.78
C GLN A 100 -5.04 8.50 6.65
N LEU A 101 -5.24 7.62 5.66
CA LEU A 101 -4.32 7.44 4.54
C LEU A 101 -4.11 8.74 3.75
N PHE A 102 -5.19 9.47 3.49
CA PHE A 102 -5.16 10.71 2.71
C PHE A 102 -5.19 11.97 3.58
N ALA A 103 -4.98 11.83 4.89
CA ALA A 103 -4.80 12.98 5.77
C ALA A 103 -3.60 13.79 5.29
N ARG A 104 -3.73 15.12 5.35
CA ARG A 104 -2.63 16.01 5.04
C ARG A 104 -1.52 15.76 6.05
N GLN A 105 -0.44 15.12 5.61
CA GLN A 105 0.71 14.93 6.48
C GLN A 105 1.31 16.30 6.83
N PRO A 106 1.68 16.54 8.10
CA PRO A 106 2.39 17.75 8.46
C PRO A 106 3.63 17.83 7.57
N ALA A 107 3.87 18.99 6.95
CA ALA A 107 4.91 19.15 5.94
C ALA A 107 6.23 18.56 6.48
N ALA A 108 6.68 17.45 5.87
CA ALA A 108 7.98 16.90 6.16
C ALA A 108 8.98 18.02 5.89
N ARG A 109 9.68 18.44 6.96
CA ARG A 109 10.69 19.49 6.91
C ARG A 109 11.67 19.05 5.83
N LYS A 110 11.72 19.79 4.70
CA LYS A 110 12.73 19.54 3.67
C LYS A 110 14.08 19.65 4.36
N SER A 111 14.78 18.53 4.52
CA SER A 111 16.18 18.55 4.88
C SER A 111 16.89 19.35 3.80
N ALA A 112 17.47 20.48 4.21
CA ALA A 112 18.25 21.37 3.38
C ALA A 112 19.58 20.73 2.98
#